data_AF-A0A5C7SLX4-F1
#
_entry.id   AF-A0A5C7SLX4-F1
#
_cell.length_a   1.000
_cell.length_b   1.000
_cell.length_c   1.000
_cell.angle_alpha   90.00
_cell.angle_beta   90.00
_cell.angle_gamma   90.00
#
_symmetry.space_group_name_H-M   'P 1'
#
loop_
_entity.id
_entity.type
_entity.pdbx_description
1 polymer ?
#
loop_
_entity_poly.entity_id
_entity_poly.type
_entity_poly.pdbx_seq_one_letter_code
_entity_poly.pdbx_strand_id
1 'polypeptide(L)' 'MAKEVEFHEKLKGSWRENEDWWYLVTEDDGSQHVRHEWSHVDVYRGGGNGGNQTYGIDEFMSGDHNATAKAKLSELLKKG' A
#
# COMPACT_ATOMS: atom_id res chain seq x y z
N MET A 1 12.97 -4.29 -15.48
CA MET A 1 12.14 -3.20 -14.94
C MET A 1 11.05 -3.85 -14.10
N ALA A 2 11.07 -3.64 -12.78
CA ALA A 2 9.99 -4.08 -11.91
C ALA A 2 8.66 -3.43 -12.34
N LYS A 3 7.60 -4.23 -12.35
CA LYS A 3 6.24 -3.78 -12.70
C LYS A 3 5.47 -3.49 -11.42
N GLU A 4 4.97 -2.27 -11.29
CA GLU A 4 4.21 -1.83 -10.13
C GLU A 4 2.74 -1.64 -10.54
N VAL A 5 1.82 -2.19 -9.74
CA VAL A 5 0.38 -2.07 -9.94
C VAL A 5 -0.25 -1.57 -8.65
N GLU A 6 -0.77 -0.35 -8.67
CA GLU A 6 -1.60 0.16 -7.56
C GLU A 6 -2.89 -0.65 -7.47
N PHE A 7 -3.19 -1.16 -6.26
CA PHE A 7 -4.41 -1.95 -6.03
C PHE A 7 -5.33 -1.35 -4.98
N HIS A 8 -4.82 -0.43 -4.16
CA HIS A 8 -5.62 0.24 -3.15
C HIS A 8 -5.03 1.61 -2.81
N GLU A 9 -5.91 2.58 -2.61
CA GLU A 9 -5.59 3.84 -1.95
C GLU A 9 -6.61 4.09 -0.85
N LYS A 10 -6.18 4.78 0.20
CA LYS A 10 -7.01 5.22 1.31
C LYS A 10 -6.64 6.65 1.63
N LEU A 11 -7.56 7.55 1.29
CA LEU A 11 -7.45 8.96 1.60
C LEU A 11 -8.41 9.27 2.76
N LYS A 12 -7.90 9.89 3.82
CA LYS A 12 -8.68 10.27 5.00
C LYS A 12 -8.39 11.72 5.41
N GLY A 13 -9.46 12.40 5.82
CA GLY A 13 -9.45 13.81 6.25
C GLY A 13 -9.92 14.75 5.15
N SER A 14 -10.44 15.91 5.55
CA SER A 14 -11.07 16.88 4.62
C SER A 14 -10.08 17.47 3.62
N TRP A 15 -8.78 17.41 3.90
CA TRP A 15 -7.71 17.98 3.10
C TRP A 15 -6.74 16.96 2.53
N ARG A 16 -7.10 15.67 2.48
CA ARG A 16 -6.16 14.58 2.12
C ARG A 16 -4.92 14.56 3.01
N GLU A 17 -5.14 14.83 4.28
CA GLU A 17 -4.09 14.92 5.30
C GLU A 17 -3.60 13.53 5.74
N ASN A 18 -4.29 12.45 5.37
CA ASN A 18 -3.80 11.09 5.61
C ASN A 18 -3.99 10.28 4.35
N GLU A 19 -2.90 10.04 3.64
CA GLU A 19 -2.89 9.29 2.40
C GLU A 19 -2.09 8.01 2.62
N ASP A 20 -2.67 6.90 2.19
CA ASP A 20 -2.03 5.60 2.17
C ASP A 20 -2.26 4.97 0.79
N TRP A 21 -1.19 4.49 0.17
CA TRP A 21 -1.20 3.83 -1.15
C TRP A 21 -0.55 2.47 -1.06
N TRP A 22 -1.14 1.49 -1.74
CA TRP A 22 -0.63 0.13 -1.80
C TRP A 22 -0.44 -0.35 -3.23
N TYR A 23 0.75 -0.89 -3.47
CA TYR A 23 1.22 -1.35 -4.77
C TYR A 23 1.62 -2.83 -4.69
N LEU A 24 1.26 -3.60 -5.72
CA LEU A 24 1.87 -4.89 -5.99
C LEU A 24 3.04 -4.67 -6.92
N VAL A 25 4.24 -5.00 -6.46
CA VAL A 25 5.47 -4.92 -7.24
C VAL A 25 5.84 -6.33 -7.68
N THR A 26 6.06 -6.49 -8.97
CA THR A 26 6.57 -7.73 -9.58
C THR A 26 7.97 -7.44 -10.12
N GLU A 27 8.97 -8.05 -9.51
CA GLU A 27 10.38 -7.93 -9.87
C GLU A 27 10.66 -8.65 -11.20
N ASP A 28 11.82 -8.36 -11.80
CA ASP A 28 12.26 -9.00 -13.06
C ASP A 28 12.45 -10.51 -12.93
N ASP A 29 12.76 -11.02 -11.74
CA ASP A 29 12.88 -12.46 -11.47
C ASP A 29 11.52 -13.15 -11.27
N GLY A 30 10.42 -12.38 -11.31
CA GLY A 30 9.06 -12.87 -11.11
C GLY A 30 8.61 -12.87 -9.64
N SER A 31 9.50 -12.52 -8.70
CA SER A 31 9.12 -12.32 -7.30
C SER A 31 8.12 -11.18 -7.13
N GLN A 32 7.16 -11.36 -6.22
CA GLN A 32 6.11 -10.39 -5.95
C GLN A 32 6.13 -9.93 -4.49
N HIS A 33 5.97 -8.63 -4.27
CA HIS A 33 5.88 -8.03 -2.94
C HIS A 33 4.90 -6.87 -2.92
N VAL A 34 4.42 -6.52 -1.73
CA VAL A 34 3.53 -5.37 -1.51
C VAL A 34 4.37 -4.19 -1.06
N ARG A 35 4.24 -3.04 -1.70
CA ARG A 35 4.75 -1.77 -1.18
C ARG A 35 3.59 -0.94 -0.65
N HIS A 36 3.69 -0.51 0.59
CA HIS A 36 2.80 0.46 1.23
C HIS A 36 3.54 1.77 1.35
N GLU A 37 2.96 2.84 0.84
CA GLU A 37 3.44 4.21 1.02
C GLU A 37 2.38 4.99 1.80
N TRP A 38 2.81 5.81 2.76
CA TRP A 38 1.91 6.69 3.49
C TRP A 38 2.48 8.09 3.58
N SER A 39 1.59 9.08 3.55
CA SER A 39 1.87 10.48 3.75
C SER A 39 0.78 11.08 4.62
N HIS A 40 1.11 11.28 5.90
CA HIS A 40 0.20 11.87 6.89
C HIS A 40 0.71 13.26 7.24
N VAL A 41 -0.06 14.29 6.95
CA VAL A 41 0.25 15.70 7.19
C VAL A 41 -0.69 16.24 8.26
N ASP A 42 -0.13 16.78 9.33
CA ASP A 42 -0.86 17.46 10.38
C ASP A 42 -0.97 18.96 10.03
N VAL A 43 -2.08 19.31 9.38
CA VAL A 43 -2.31 20.66 8.82
C VAL A 43 -2.36 21.75 9.90
N TYR A 44 -2.65 21.39 11.16
CA TYR A 44 -2.77 22.33 12.27
C TYR A 44 -1.45 22.57 13.02
N ARG A 45 -0.57 21.57 13.09
CA ARG A 45 0.71 21.66 13.81
C ARG A 45 1.94 21.79 12.91
N GLY A 46 1.75 21.76 11.58
CA GLY A 46 2.85 21.88 10.61
C GLY A 46 3.82 20.69 10.63
N GLY A 47 3.40 19.58 11.24
CA GLY A 47 4.16 18.33 11.29
C GLY A 47 3.58 17.32 10.30
N GLY A 48 4.31 16.25 10.05
CA GLY A 48 3.82 15.15 9.22
C GLY A 48 4.70 13.93 9.37
N ASN A 49 4.15 12.77 9.08
CA ASN A 49 4.88 11.52 8.99
C ASN A 49 4.56 10.88 7.65
N GLY A 50 5.60 10.58 6.89
CA GLY A 50 5.47 9.78 5.68
C GLY A 50 6.55 8.71 5.66
N GLY A 51 6.31 7.68 4.88
CA GLY A 51 7.22 6.57 4.75
C GLY A 51 6.75 5.58 3.70
N ASN A 52 7.61 4.63 3.39
CA ASN A 52 7.24 3.45 2.65
C ASN A 52 7.73 2.21 3.40
N GLN A 53 7.00 1.11 3.21
CA GLN A 53 7.37 -0.18 3.74
C GLN A 53 7.01 -1.28 2.75
N THR A 54 7.90 -2.25 2.64
CA THR A 54 7.73 -3.41 1.77
C THR A 54 7.43 -4.65 2.59
N TYR A 55 6.46 -5.43 2.12
CA TYR A 55 5.98 -6.64 2.76
C TYR A 55 5.97 -7.80 1.76
N GLY A 56 6.30 -9.00 2.23
CA GLY A 56 6.04 -10.21 1.44
C GLY A 56 4.53 -10.40 1.25
N ILE A 57 4.09 -11.08 0.18
CA ILE A 57 2.66 -11.33 -0.05
C ILE A 57 2.04 -12.12 1.12
N ASP A 58 2.71 -13.18 1.56
CA ASP A 58 2.25 -13.99 2.70
C ASP A 58 2.23 -13.19 4.00
N GLU A 59 3.30 -12.41 4.25
CA GLU A 59 3.40 -11.52 5.40
C GLU A 59 2.27 -10.49 5.42
N PHE A 60 1.98 -9.85 4.29
CA PHE A 60 0.91 -8.87 4.17
C PHE A 60 -0.48 -9.49 4.35
N MET A 61 -0.69 -10.71 3.84
CA MET A 61 -1.97 -11.41 3.99
C MET A 61 -2.19 -11.91 5.43
N SER A 62 -1.13 -12.33 6.12
CA SER A 62 -1.15 -12.87 7.47
C SER A 62 -1.12 -11.79 8.56
N GLY A 63 -0.41 -10.67 8.33
CA GLY A 63 -0.19 -9.58 9.28
C GLY A 63 -1.43 -8.71 9.56
N ASP A 64 -1.37 -7.79 10.52
CA ASP A 64 -2.48 -6.91 10.87
C ASP A 64 -2.58 -5.70 9.91
N HIS A 65 -2.88 -5.98 8.64
CA HIS A 65 -3.05 -4.97 7.60
C HIS A 65 -4.52 -4.71 7.28
N ASN A 66 -4.79 -3.58 6.60
CA ASN A 66 -6.12 -3.16 6.22
C ASN A 66 -6.89 -4.26 5.45
N ALA A 67 -8.05 -4.66 5.97
CA ALA A 67 -8.85 -5.75 5.39
C ALA A 67 -9.29 -5.50 3.94
N THR A 68 -9.59 -4.25 3.58
CA THR A 68 -9.96 -3.86 2.21
C THR A 68 -8.76 -3.99 1.28
N ALA A 69 -7.58 -3.55 1.73
CA ALA A 69 -6.33 -3.70 0.98
C ALA A 69 -6.02 -5.18 0.72
N LYS A 70 -6.13 -6.05 1.74
CA LYS A 70 -5.96 -7.50 1.60
C LYS A 70 -6.95 -8.11 0.60
N ALA A 71 -8.22 -7.72 0.68
CA ALA A 71 -9.25 -8.19 -0.24
C ALA A 71 -8.91 -7.80 -1.69
N LYS A 72 -8.55 -6.53 -1.92
CA LYS A 72 -8.17 -6.02 -3.24
C LYS A 72 -6.94 -6.72 -3.81
N LEU A 73 -5.92 -6.96 -2.98
CA LEU A 73 -4.75 -7.73 -3.37
C LEU A 73 -5.12 -9.16 -3.76
N SER A 74 -5.99 -9.83 -2.98
CA SER A 74 -6.45 -11.18 -3.31
C SER A 74 -7.24 -11.23 -4.62
N GLU A 75 -8.09 -10.23 -4.89
CA GLU A 75 -8.80 -10.10 -6.16
C GLU A 75 -7.83 -9.91 -7.33
N LEU A 76 -6.78 -9.11 -7.14
CA LEU A 76 -5.76 -8.84 -8.16
C LEU A 76 -4.96 -10.10 -8.49
N LEU A 77 -4.50 -10.82 -7.46
CA LEU A 77 -3.72 -12.06 -7.62
C LEU A 77 -4.53 -13.19 -8.28
N LYS A 78 -5.86 -13.21 -8.11
CA LYS A 78 -6.74 -14.19 -8.77
C LYS A 78 -7.01 -13.90 -10.25
N LYS A 79 -6.77 -12.65 -10.68
CA LYS A 79 -6.97 -12.21 -12.08
C LYS A 79 -5.68 -12.25 -12.90
N GLY A 80 -4.54 -12.49 -12.26
CA GLY A 80 -3.22 -12.62 -12.89
C GLY A 80 -2.98 -14.01 -13.46
#